data_AF-A0A4U2CR03-F1
#
_entry.id   AF-A0A4U2CR03-F1
#
_cell.length_a   1.000
_cell.length_b   1.000
_cell.length_c   1.000
_cell.angle_alpha   90.00
_cell.angle_beta   90.00
_cell.angle_gamma   90.00
#
_symmetry.space_group_name_H-M   'P 1'
#
loop_
_entity.id
_entity.type
_entity.pdbx_description
1 polymer ?
#
loop_
_entity_poly.entity_id
_entity_poly.type
_entity_poly.pdbx_seq_one_letter_code
_entity_poly.pdbx_strand_id
1 'polypeptide(L)'
;MAPFAPLNGAVDKNTAKTYISAVKSLNKSRVVYIHIDEFDSGDDPAIPIEFKIAIRDLYKGIIISTGRYHSEQARIAIESDLTDMVGFGPLFMPPLQLTE
;
A
#
# COMPACT_ATOMS: atom_id res chain seq x y z
N MET A 1 3.23 5.58 -0.40
CA MET A 1 4.03 5.24 -1.60
C MET A 1 3.18 4.34 -2.47
N ALA A 2 3.13 4.53 -3.79
CA ALA A 2 2.19 3.82 -4.68
C ALA A 2 2.99 3.05 -5.75
N PRO A 3 3.45 1.82 -5.44
CA PRO A 3 4.49 1.17 -6.24
C PRO A 3 4.10 0.91 -7.69
N PHE A 4 2.91 0.34 -7.90
CA PHE A 4 2.47 -0.11 -9.22
C PHE A 4 1.46 0.85 -9.88
N ALA A 5 1.31 2.07 -9.34
CA ALA A 5 0.32 3.02 -9.84
C ALA A 5 0.90 3.91 -10.95
N PRO A 6 0.41 3.83 -12.20
CA PRO A 6 0.81 4.76 -13.26
C PRO A 6 0.08 6.11 -13.11
N LEU A 7 0.35 6.79 -11.99
CA LEU A 7 -0.28 8.09 -11.69
C LEU A 7 0.45 9.21 -12.43
N ASN A 8 -0.31 10.09 -13.07
CA ASN A 8 0.20 11.31 -13.75
C ASN A 8 1.30 11.04 -14.78
N GLY A 9 1.25 9.91 -15.47
CA GLY A 9 2.25 9.54 -16.48
C GLY A 9 3.59 9.05 -15.91
N ALA A 10 3.68 8.82 -14.59
CA ALA A 10 4.83 8.18 -13.99
C ALA A 10 4.87 6.70 -14.37
N VAL A 11 5.93 6.29 -15.09
CA VAL A 11 6.15 4.90 -15.49
C VAL A 11 7.50 4.45 -14.96
N ASP A 12 7.50 3.48 -14.04
CA ASP A 12 8.70 2.78 -13.57
C ASP A 12 8.83 1.43 -14.28
N LYS A 13 9.92 1.23 -15.02
CA LYS A 13 10.21 -0.04 -15.71
C LYS A 13 10.73 -1.13 -14.79
N ASN A 14 11.12 -0.79 -13.56
CA ASN A 14 11.69 -1.72 -12.58
C ASN A 14 11.14 -1.47 -11.18
N THR A 15 9.82 -1.31 -11.09
CA THR A 15 9.06 -1.00 -9.87
C THR A 15 9.52 -1.77 -8.65
N ALA A 16 9.55 -3.10 -8.74
CA ALA A 16 9.91 -3.93 -7.59
C ALA A 16 11.30 -3.59 -7.04
N LYS A 17 12.30 -3.43 -7.92
CA LYS A 17 13.67 -3.09 -7.52
C LYS A 17 13.75 -1.70 -6.89
N THR A 18 13.10 -0.72 -7.50
CA THR A 18 13.09 0.67 -7.02
C THR A 18 12.54 0.73 -5.59
N TYR A 19 11.38 0.12 -5.38
CA TYR A 19 10.69 0.18 -4.09
C TYR A 19 11.35 -0.70 -3.01
N ILE A 20 11.90 -1.86 -3.37
CA ILE A 20 12.73 -2.66 -2.45
C ILE A 20 13.94 -1.86 -1.98
N SER A 21 14.59 -1.12 -2.87
CA SER A 21 15.72 -0.26 -2.51
C SER A 21 15.29 0.86 -1.56
N ALA A 22 14.15 1.50 -1.85
CA ALA A 22 13.60 2.55 -0.99
C ALA A 22 13.29 2.01 0.42
N VAL A 23 12.64 0.85 0.51
CA VAL A 23 12.31 0.22 1.80
C VAL A 23 13.55 -0.12 2.62
N LYS A 24 14.62 -0.63 1.99
CA LYS A 24 15.89 -0.87 2.70
C LYS A 24 16.45 0.42 3.31
N SER A 25 16.43 1.52 2.56
CA SER A 25 16.89 2.84 3.05
C SER A 25 16.02 3.38 4.17
N LEU A 26 14.70 3.25 4.06
CA LEU A 26 13.74 3.68 5.08
C LEU A 26 13.89 2.86 6.36
N ASN A 27 14.07 1.54 6.24
CA ASN A 27 14.34 0.65 7.37
C ASN A 27 15.64 1.04 8.09
N LYS A 28 16.72 1.30 7.33
CA LYS A 28 18.00 1.78 7.88
C LYS A 28 17.85 3.10 8.63
N SER A 29 16.96 3.97 8.15
CA SER A 29 16.66 5.27 8.75
C SER A 29 15.72 5.16 9.96
N ARG A 30 15.20 3.96 10.27
CA ARG A 30 14.28 3.70 11.38
C ARG A 30 13.05 4.61 11.38
N VAL A 31 12.50 4.89 10.19
CA VAL A 31 11.20 5.56 10.11
C VAL A 31 10.13 4.69 10.77
N VAL A 32 9.16 5.32 11.42
CA VAL A 32 8.17 4.63 12.25
C VAL A 32 7.25 3.73 11.42
N TYR A 33 6.81 4.23 10.26
CA TYR A 33 5.96 3.49 9.36
C TYR A 33 6.31 3.74 7.89
N ILE A 34 5.91 2.79 7.04
CA ILE A 34 5.71 3.01 5.62
C ILE A 34 4.23 2.83 5.31
N HIS A 35 3.73 3.65 4.40
CA HIS A 35 2.35 3.56 3.92
C HIS A 35 2.39 3.21 2.44
N ILE A 36 1.80 2.07 2.07
CA ILE A 36 1.71 1.53 0.71
C ILE A 36 0.29 1.74 0.20
N ASP A 37 0.18 2.33 -0.98
CA ASP A 37 -1.06 2.44 -1.72
C ASP A 37 -1.09 1.33 -2.78
N GLU A 38 -1.85 0.29 -2.47
CA GLU A 38 -2.20 -0.83 -3.35
C GLU A 38 -3.23 -0.36 -4.36
N PHE A 39 -2.77 0.45 -5.31
CA PHE A 39 -3.58 1.00 -6.37
C PHE A 39 -4.44 -0.09 -7.03
N ASP A 40 -5.74 -0.06 -6.71
CA ASP A 40 -6.77 -0.89 -7.32
C ASP A 40 -7.64 0.02 -8.19
N SER A 41 -7.22 0.19 -9.45
CA SER A 41 -7.99 0.90 -10.47
C SER A 41 -9.13 0.04 -11.04
N GLY A 42 -9.21 -1.25 -10.69
CA GLY A 42 -10.13 -2.24 -11.25
C GLY A 42 -9.53 -3.06 -12.40
N ASP A 43 -8.78 -2.42 -13.31
CA ASP A 43 -8.18 -3.09 -14.48
C ASP A 43 -6.67 -3.41 -14.33
N ASP A 44 -6.01 -2.88 -13.31
CA ASP A 44 -4.58 -3.12 -13.09
C ASP A 44 -4.31 -4.42 -12.32
N PRO A 45 -3.19 -5.11 -12.64
CA PRO A 45 -2.80 -6.31 -11.91
C PRO A 45 -2.54 -5.96 -10.44
N ALA A 46 -3.17 -6.72 -9.55
CA ALA A 46 -2.93 -6.64 -8.11
C ALA A 46 -1.43 -6.69 -7.80
N ILE A 47 -1.00 -5.99 -6.74
CA ILE A 47 0.39 -6.05 -6.28
C ILE A 47 0.79 -7.51 -6.04
N PRO A 48 1.89 -8.01 -6.65
CA PRO A 48 2.33 -9.38 -6.46
C PRO A 48 2.56 -9.71 -4.98
N ILE A 49 2.11 -10.89 -4.54
CA ILE A 49 2.24 -11.31 -3.15
C ILE A 49 3.71 -11.42 -2.72
N GLU A 50 4.59 -11.83 -3.63
CA GLU A 50 6.03 -11.93 -3.42
C GLU A 50 6.64 -10.57 -3.10
N PHE A 51 6.10 -9.50 -3.69
CA PHE A 51 6.54 -8.14 -3.39
C PHE A 51 6.15 -7.76 -1.95
N LYS A 52 4.93 -8.06 -1.51
CA LYS A 52 4.49 -7.79 -0.12
C LYS A 52 5.32 -8.54 0.91
N ILE A 53 5.58 -9.83 0.65
CA ILE A 53 6.47 -10.66 1.49
C ILE A 53 7.87 -10.04 1.58
N ALA A 54 8.46 -9.66 0.43
CA ALA A 54 9.78 -9.03 0.42
C ALA A 54 9.81 -7.71 1.21
N ILE A 55 8.75 -6.90 1.14
CA ILE A 55 8.65 -5.65 1.90
C ILE A 55 8.59 -5.93 3.40
N ARG A 56 7.75 -6.88 3.85
CA ARG A 56 7.64 -7.29 5.27
C ARG A 56 8.96 -7.86 5.80
N ASP A 57 9.67 -8.63 5.00
CA ASP A 57 10.97 -9.19 5.35
C ASP A 57 12.05 -8.12 5.53
N LEU A 58 11.99 -7.06 4.73
CA LEU A 58 13.00 -5.98 4.74
C LEU A 58 12.69 -4.87 5.74
N TYR A 59 11.42 -4.54 5.93
CA TYR A 59 10.99 -3.45 6.79
C TYR A 59 10.53 -3.97 8.15
N LYS A 60 11.10 -3.44 9.23
CA LYS A 60 10.81 -3.88 10.61
C LYS A 60 9.96 -2.91 11.41
N GLY A 61 9.52 -1.81 10.79
CA GLY A 61 8.53 -0.90 11.38
C GLY A 61 7.10 -1.27 11.01
N ILE A 62 6.19 -0.31 11.13
CA ILE A 62 4.75 -0.46 10.85
C ILE A 62 4.44 -0.31 9.36
N ILE A 63 3.74 -1.29 8.78
CA ILE A 63 3.27 -1.25 7.40
C ILE A 63 1.78 -0.91 7.40
N ILE A 64 1.44 0.20 6.76
CA ILE A 64 0.06 0.64 6.52
C ILE A 64 -0.27 0.40 5.05
N SER A 65 -1.37 -0.29 4.74
CA SER A 65 -1.82 -0.53 3.36
C SER A 65 -3.15 0.16 3.07
N THR A 66 -3.26 0.82 1.91
CA THR A 66 -4.51 1.38 1.37
C THR A 66 -4.75 0.81 -0.03
N GLY A 67 -5.97 0.92 -0.57
CA GLY A 67 -6.26 0.37 -1.90
C GLY A 67 -7.63 -0.30 -1.98
N ARG A 68 -8.70 0.49 -1.86
CA ARG A 68 -10.11 0.01 -1.93
C ARG A 68 -10.48 -1.19 -1.04
N TYR A 69 -9.72 -1.42 0.04
CA TYR A 69 -10.06 -2.42 1.04
C TYR A 69 -11.51 -2.30 1.51
N HIS A 70 -12.21 -3.44 1.55
CA HIS A 70 -13.37 -3.63 2.41
C HIS A 70 -12.99 -4.39 3.68
N SER A 71 -13.91 -4.48 4.64
CA SER A 71 -13.66 -5.05 5.98
C SER A 71 -12.99 -6.43 5.94
N GLU A 72 -13.51 -7.35 5.13
CA GLU A 72 -12.95 -8.70 5.04
C GLU A 72 -11.55 -8.75 4.41
N GLN A 73 -11.28 -7.99 3.35
CA GLN A 73 -9.92 -7.89 2.79
C GLN A 73 -8.94 -7.30 3.80
N ALA A 74 -9.37 -6.31 4.59
CA ALA A 74 -8.53 -5.70 5.59
C ALA A 74 -8.19 -6.68 6.72
N ARG A 75 -9.17 -7.48 7.15
CA ARG A 75 -8.98 -8.56 8.12
C ARG A 75 -7.95 -9.57 7.62
N ILE A 76 -8.11 -10.06 6.39
CA ILE A 76 -7.18 -11.01 5.76
C ILE A 76 -5.76 -10.42 5.68
N ALA A 77 -5.62 -9.15 5.30
CA ALA A 77 -4.31 -8.50 5.20
C ALA A 77 -3.59 -8.42 6.55
N ILE A 78 -4.32 -8.09 7.63
CA ILE A 78 -3.77 -8.05 8.98
C ILE A 78 -3.43 -9.46 9.48
N GLU A 79 -4.33 -10.43 9.29
CA GLU A 79 -4.12 -11.82 9.70
C GLU A 79 -2.96 -12.51 8.97
N SER A 80 -2.63 -12.03 7.76
CA SER A 80 -1.48 -12.52 7.00
C SER A 80 -0.11 -12.05 7.51
N ASP A 81 -0.07 -11.13 8.48
CA ASP A 81 1.15 -10.48 9.00
C ASP A 81 1.93 -9.66 7.94
N LEU A 82 1.38 -9.49 6.74
CA LEU A 82 1.98 -8.67 5.68
C LEU A 82 1.69 -7.18 5.84
N THR A 83 0.77 -6.80 6.71
CA THR A 83 0.33 -5.43 6.96
C THR A 83 -0.10 -5.29 8.41
N ASP A 84 0.34 -4.23 9.07
CA ASP A 84 0.02 -3.98 10.48
C ASP A 84 -1.27 -3.14 10.61
N MET A 85 -1.56 -2.29 9.62
CA MET A 85 -2.73 -1.41 9.62
C MET A 85 -3.29 -1.23 8.21
N VAL A 86 -4.61 -1.05 8.09
CA VAL A 86 -5.27 -0.77 6.81
C VAL A 86 -5.94 0.60 6.86
N GLY A 87 -5.70 1.42 5.83
CA GLY A 87 -6.35 2.72 5.68
C GLY A 87 -7.57 2.65 4.76
N PHE A 88 -8.62 3.37 5.14
CA PHE A 88 -9.85 3.48 4.36
C PHE A 88 -10.08 4.95 3.95
N GLY A 89 -10.02 5.25 2.65
CA GLY A 89 -10.18 6.62 2.14
C GLY A 89 -11.66 7.02 1.98
N PRO A 90 -12.32 6.66 0.85
CA PRO A 90 -13.71 7.05 0.59
C PRO A 90 -14.71 6.63 1.67
N LEU A 91 -14.49 5.48 2.33
CA LEU A 91 -15.35 4.99 3.41
C LEU A 91 -15.29 5.85 4.69
N PHE A 92 -14.27 6.71 4.82
CA PHE A 92 -14.12 7.61 5.98
C PHE A 92 -14.68 9.01 5.72
N MET A 93 -15.04 9.33 4.47
CA MET A 93 -15.64 10.62 4.14
C MET A 93 -17.15 10.57 4.40
N PRO A 94 -17.74 11.57 5.10
CA PRO A 94 -19.19 11.67 5.20
C PRO A 94 -19.80 11.82 3.80
N PRO A 95 -21.02 11.33 3.56
CA PRO A 95 -21.71 11.57 2.30
C PRO A 95 -21.79 13.09 2.07
N LEU A 96 -21.44 13.55 0.87
CA LEU A 96 -21.61 14.95 0.51
C LEU A 96 -23.08 15.33 0.67
N GLN A 97 -23.39 16.17 1.66
CA GLN A 97 -24.66 16.87 1.72
C GLN A 97 -24.58 17.99 0.68
N LEU A 98 -25.06 17.73 -0.52
CA LEU A 98 -25.33 18.80 -1.48
C LEU A 98 -26.53 19.58 -0.95
N THR A 99 -26.31 20.79 -0.44
CA THR A 99 -27.40 21.74 -0.23
C THR A 99 -27.86 22.24 -1.58
N GLU A 100 -29.15 22.07 -1.88
CA GLU A 100 -29.83 22.69 -3.03
C GLU A 100 -29.87 24.23 -2.91
#